data_AF-A0A3N2MFQ6-F1
#
_entry.id   AF-A0A3N2MFQ6-F1
#
_cell.length_a   1.000
_cell.length_b   1.000
_cell.length_c   1.000
_cell.angle_alpha   90.00
_cell.angle_beta   90.00
_cell.angle_gamma   90.00
#
_symmetry.space_group_name_H-M   'P 1'
#
loop_
_entity.id
_entity.type
_entity.pdbx_description
1 polymer ?
#
loop_
_entity_poly.entity_id
_entity_poly.type
_entity_poly.pdbx_seq_one_letter_code
_entity_poly.pdbx_strand_id
1 'polypeptide(L)'
;MKRIDTTCWSTYKITDIFLVKNTNCVLSRDIMPDSGVYPYVTASSVNNGVSTYVNVDPILLDKGNCILIGGKTLVFSYQENDFVSNDSHNLALYLIETKYRKENVYLFLITALKASLSKSYKWTDSISYRAIQKNTILLPSYPDGTPDYNFMEKFIDKLSVHVKNHLDKLSSIISL
;
A
#
# COMPACT_ATOMS: atom_id res chain seq x y z
N MET A 1 9.27 -0.92 -21.25
CA MET A 1 8.44 0.27 -20.95
C MET A 1 9.28 1.53 -21.04
N LYS A 2 8.73 2.62 -21.58
CA LYS A 2 9.37 3.95 -21.47
C LYS A 2 9.39 4.38 -20.00
N ARG A 3 10.44 5.08 -19.57
CA ARG A 3 10.49 5.70 -18.24
C ARG A 3 9.37 6.73 -18.10
N ILE A 4 8.80 6.85 -16.90
CA ILE A 4 7.83 7.89 -16.58
C ILE A 4 8.54 9.24 -16.52
N ASP A 5 7.92 10.27 -17.09
CA ASP A 5 8.42 11.65 -16.97
C ASP A 5 8.03 12.19 -15.59
N THR A 6 9.04 12.61 -14.82
CA THR A 6 8.88 13.13 -13.46
C THR A 6 9.18 14.62 -13.35
N THR A 7 9.29 15.35 -14.47
CA THR A 7 9.66 16.78 -14.49
C THR A 7 8.67 17.68 -13.74
N CYS A 8 7.38 17.35 -13.78
CA CYS A 8 6.32 18.10 -13.08
C CYS A 8 5.95 17.51 -11.70
N TRP A 9 6.82 16.69 -11.10
CA TRP A 9 6.53 16.08 -9.81
C TRP A 9 7.04 16.94 -8.66
N SER A 10 6.29 16.99 -7.56
CA SER A 10 6.66 17.72 -6.34
C SER A 10 6.84 16.78 -5.14
N THR A 11 7.58 17.27 -4.14
CA THR A 11 7.83 16.55 -2.90
C THR A 11 6.79 16.95 -1.85
N TYR A 12 6.19 15.96 -1.20
CA TYR A 12 5.17 16.12 -0.16
C TYR A 12 5.61 15.45 1.12
N LYS A 13 5.23 15.96 2.30
CA LYS A 13 5.35 15.15 3.51
C LYS A 13 4.34 14.02 3.44
N ILE A 14 4.73 12.83 3.90
CA ILE A 14 3.81 11.67 3.91
C ILE A 14 2.57 12.00 4.75
N THR A 15 2.70 12.78 5.82
CA THR A 15 1.61 13.21 6.70
C THR A 15 0.64 14.19 6.06
N ASP A 16 1.04 14.88 4.98
CA ASP A 16 0.15 15.79 4.25
C ASP A 16 -0.73 14.99 3.26
N ILE A 17 -0.32 13.77 2.93
CA ILE A 17 -1.05 12.86 2.02
C ILE A 17 -1.86 11.82 2.80
N PHE A 18 -1.31 11.32 3.91
CA PHE A 18 -1.86 10.20 4.65
C PHE A 18 -2.07 10.54 6.13
N LEU A 19 -3.20 10.09 6.66
CA LEU A 19 -3.33 9.82 8.08
C LEU A 19 -2.57 8.52 8.38
N VAL A 20 -1.52 8.62 9.18
CA VAL A 20 -0.68 7.48 9.59
C VAL A 20 -1.12 6.99 10.96
N LYS A 21 -1.20 5.66 11.13
CA LYS A 21 -1.43 5.01 12.43
C LYS A 21 -0.51 3.81 12.59
N ASN A 22 -0.18 3.46 13.84
CA ASN A 22 0.24 2.10 14.15
C ASN A 22 -0.97 1.17 14.02
N THR A 23 -0.74 -0.06 13.55
CA THR A 23 -1.80 -1.08 13.55
C THR A 23 -2.04 -1.60 14.97
N ASN A 24 -3.20 -2.20 15.17
CA ASN A 24 -3.40 -3.12 16.28
C ASN A 24 -2.46 -4.34 16.15
N CYS A 25 -2.42 -5.19 17.17
CA CYS A 25 -1.58 -6.37 17.19
C CYS A 25 -2.31 -7.54 17.83
N VAL A 26 -2.45 -8.62 17.07
CA VAL A 26 -2.87 -9.94 17.58
C VAL A 26 -1.76 -10.92 17.23
N LEU A 27 -1.25 -11.64 18.22
CA LEU A 27 -0.11 -12.53 17.99
C LEU A 27 -0.58 -13.81 17.30
N SER A 28 0.31 -14.42 16.51
CA SER A 28 -0.02 -15.62 15.72
C SER A 28 -0.45 -16.81 16.58
N ARG A 29 0.01 -16.88 17.83
CA ARG A 29 -0.40 -17.91 18.80
C ARG A 29 -1.81 -17.72 19.35
N ASP A 30 -2.36 -16.51 19.24
CA ASP A 30 -3.64 -16.10 19.79
C ASP A 30 -4.75 -16.11 18.73
N ILE A 31 -4.43 -16.56 17.51
CA ILE A 31 -5.40 -16.72 16.42
C ILE A 31 -5.65 -18.19 16.11
N MET A 32 -6.84 -18.47 15.59
CA MET A 32 -7.15 -19.74 14.93
C MET A 32 -7.20 -19.48 13.41
N PRO A 33 -6.29 -20.06 12.62
CA PRO A 33 -6.34 -19.96 11.16
C PRO A 33 -7.67 -20.44 10.60
N ASP A 34 -8.10 -19.80 9.50
CA ASP A 34 -9.33 -20.07 8.75
C ASP A 34 -10.61 -20.06 9.59
N SER A 35 -10.60 -19.32 10.70
CA SER A 35 -11.72 -19.23 11.64
C SER A 35 -12.79 -18.19 11.28
N GLY A 36 -12.54 -17.35 10.27
CA GLY A 36 -13.44 -16.26 9.92
C GLY A 36 -13.10 -15.60 8.59
N VAL A 37 -13.47 -14.32 8.48
CA VAL A 37 -13.43 -13.58 7.21
C VAL A 37 -12.48 -12.39 7.23
N TYR A 38 -11.92 -12.02 8.39
CA TYR A 38 -11.00 -10.90 8.47
C TYR A 38 -9.60 -11.34 8.09
N PRO A 39 -8.93 -10.68 7.13
CA PRO A 39 -7.55 -10.99 6.79
C PRO A 39 -6.64 -10.81 8.00
N TYR A 40 -5.83 -11.83 8.31
CA TYR A 40 -4.71 -11.70 9.22
C TYR A 40 -3.46 -11.32 8.42
N VAL A 41 -3.09 -10.04 8.50
CA VAL A 41 -2.09 -9.41 7.65
C VAL A 41 -0.75 -9.33 8.38
N THR A 42 0.27 -9.79 7.70
CA THR A 42 1.65 -9.80 8.17
C THR A 42 2.52 -8.89 7.30
N ALA A 43 3.73 -8.62 7.77
CA ALA A 43 4.74 -7.85 7.03
C ALA A 43 5.40 -8.64 5.87
N SER A 44 4.67 -9.59 5.28
CA SER A 44 5.09 -10.44 4.15
C SER A 44 4.80 -9.79 2.80
N SER A 45 5.73 -9.91 1.86
CA SER A 45 5.53 -9.44 0.48
C SER A 45 4.70 -10.40 -0.37
N VAL A 46 4.37 -11.58 0.15
CA VAL A 46 3.59 -12.62 -0.52
C VAL A 46 2.11 -12.45 -0.20
N ASN A 47 1.24 -12.70 -1.18
CA ASN A 47 -0.22 -12.68 -1.01
C ASN A 47 -0.75 -11.41 -0.34
N ASN A 48 -0.19 -10.26 -0.69
CA ASN A 48 -0.58 -8.97 -0.14
C ASN A 48 -0.46 -8.88 1.41
N GLY A 49 0.38 -9.72 2.00
CA GLY A 49 0.59 -9.85 3.44
C GLY A 49 -0.39 -10.78 4.15
N VAL A 50 -1.46 -11.23 3.50
CA VAL A 50 -2.49 -12.09 4.12
C VAL A 50 -1.95 -13.51 4.30
N SER A 51 -1.86 -13.97 5.54
CA SER A 51 -1.40 -15.35 5.83
C SER A 51 -2.55 -16.33 6.08
N THR A 52 -3.69 -15.87 6.59
CA THR A 52 -4.92 -16.65 6.83
C THR A 52 -6.08 -15.67 7.08
N TYR A 53 -7.28 -16.20 7.30
CA TYR A 53 -8.46 -15.43 7.69
C TYR A 53 -8.91 -15.85 9.08
N VAL A 54 -9.32 -14.87 9.89
CA VAL A 54 -9.61 -15.08 11.30
C VAL A 54 -10.94 -14.43 11.68
N ASN A 55 -11.55 -14.96 12.74
CA ASN A 55 -12.60 -14.27 13.46
C ASN A 55 -11.99 -13.62 14.71
N VAL A 56 -12.12 -12.31 14.84
CA VAL A 56 -11.58 -11.54 15.97
C VAL A 56 -12.62 -10.52 16.43
N ASP A 57 -12.46 -10.04 17.66
CA ASP A 57 -13.26 -8.92 18.15
C ASP A 57 -13.08 -7.70 17.21
N PRO A 58 -14.17 -7.09 16.71
CA PRO A 58 -14.10 -5.92 15.85
C PRO A 58 -13.26 -4.75 16.41
N ILE A 59 -13.06 -4.66 17.73
CA ILE A 59 -12.21 -3.63 18.34
C ILE A 59 -10.72 -3.78 17.96
N LEU A 60 -10.30 -4.99 17.58
CA LEU A 60 -8.93 -5.30 17.16
C LEU A 60 -8.70 -5.01 15.68
N LEU A 61 -9.75 -4.70 14.91
CA LEU A 61 -9.64 -4.46 13.49
C LEU A 61 -9.05 -3.08 13.19
N ASP A 62 -8.08 -3.08 12.28
CA ASP A 62 -7.68 -1.92 11.52
C ASP A 62 -8.62 -1.76 10.32
N LYS A 63 -8.89 -0.50 9.94
CA LYS A 63 -9.76 -0.23 8.79
C LYS A 63 -9.06 -0.54 7.48
N GLY A 64 -9.82 -1.08 6.53
CA GLY A 64 -9.36 -1.32 5.17
C GLY A 64 -9.22 -0.04 4.36
N ASN A 65 -9.09 -0.23 3.05
CA ASN A 65 -8.79 0.78 2.05
C ASN A 65 -7.60 1.67 2.44
N CYS A 66 -6.49 1.03 2.81
CA CYS A 66 -5.26 1.65 3.29
C CYS A 66 -4.00 0.93 2.79
N ILE A 67 -2.84 1.56 2.96
CA ILE A 67 -1.54 0.89 2.76
C ILE A 67 -1.05 0.39 4.11
N LEU A 68 -0.68 -0.88 4.20
CA LEU A 68 0.11 -1.39 5.31
C LEU A 68 1.60 -1.30 4.96
N ILE A 69 2.41 -0.80 5.89
CA ILE A 69 3.87 -0.84 5.84
C ILE A 69 4.37 -1.74 6.97
N GLY A 70 5.10 -2.78 6.61
CA GLY A 70 5.82 -3.64 7.54
C GLY A 70 6.89 -2.84 8.27
N GLY A 71 6.71 -2.59 9.56
CA GLY A 71 7.57 -1.67 10.32
C GLY A 71 9.04 -2.09 10.36
N LYS A 72 9.32 -3.40 10.30
CA LYS A 72 10.68 -3.97 10.32
C LYS A 72 11.18 -4.45 8.95
N THR A 73 10.28 -4.70 8.00
CA THR A 73 10.61 -5.31 6.71
C THR A 73 10.54 -4.34 5.54
N LEU A 74 9.96 -3.15 5.76
CA LEU A 74 9.66 -2.15 4.74
C LEU A 74 8.87 -2.74 3.55
N VAL A 75 8.06 -3.76 3.81
CA VAL A 75 7.11 -4.29 2.84
C VAL A 75 5.89 -3.37 2.78
N PHE A 76 5.32 -3.18 1.60
CA PHE A 76 4.11 -2.38 1.39
C PHE A 76 3.05 -3.25 0.73
N SER A 77 1.84 -3.23 1.29
CA SER A 77 0.67 -3.96 0.78
C SER A 77 -0.58 -3.07 0.84
N TYR A 78 -1.52 -3.27 -0.08
CA TYR A 78 -2.78 -2.54 -0.08
C TYR A 78 -3.85 -3.39 0.59
N GLN A 79 -4.43 -2.96 1.70
CA GLN A 79 -5.50 -3.70 2.37
C GLN A 79 -6.84 -3.12 1.92
N GLU A 80 -7.58 -3.89 1.12
CA GLU A 80 -8.93 -3.49 0.65
C GLU A 80 -9.94 -3.56 1.81
N ASN A 81 -9.92 -4.66 2.56
CA ASN A 81 -10.87 -4.97 3.62
C ASN A 81 -10.30 -4.63 5.01
N ASP A 82 -11.19 -4.43 5.99
CA ASP A 82 -10.83 -4.36 7.41
C ASP A 82 -10.06 -5.64 7.80
N PHE A 83 -8.99 -5.48 8.56
CA PHE A 83 -8.01 -6.54 8.80
C PHE A 83 -7.44 -6.47 10.21
N VAL A 84 -6.68 -7.49 10.60
CA VAL A 84 -5.90 -7.49 11.85
C VAL A 84 -4.43 -7.74 11.53
N SER A 85 -3.54 -7.05 12.23
CA SER A 85 -2.08 -7.13 12.01
C SER A 85 -1.38 -7.95 13.09
N ASN A 86 -0.24 -8.54 12.72
CA ASN A 86 0.57 -9.40 13.61
C ASN A 86 1.63 -8.65 14.43
N ASP A 87 1.85 -7.35 14.18
CA ASP A 87 2.87 -6.54 14.85
C ASP A 87 2.40 -5.08 14.98
N SER A 88 2.41 -4.53 16.20
CA SER A 88 2.02 -3.15 16.49
C SER A 88 2.95 -2.11 15.88
N HIS A 89 4.15 -2.51 15.42
CA HIS A 89 5.08 -1.62 14.73
C HIS A 89 4.75 -1.47 13.25
N ASN A 90 3.83 -2.27 12.70
CA ASN A 90 3.32 -2.02 11.36
C ASN A 90 2.53 -0.71 11.34
N LEU A 91 2.51 -0.08 10.17
CA LEU A 91 1.86 1.21 9.97
C LEU A 91 0.71 1.06 8.97
N ALA A 92 -0.44 1.65 9.26
CA ALA A 92 -1.54 1.82 8.34
C ALA A 92 -1.61 3.28 7.86
N LEU A 93 -1.57 3.47 6.55
CA LEU A 93 -1.60 4.78 5.89
C LEU A 93 -2.92 4.93 5.14
N TYR A 94 -3.75 5.88 5.58
CA TYR A 94 -5.05 6.18 5.00
C TYR A 94 -4.99 7.50 4.23
N LEU A 95 -5.32 7.48 2.94
CA LEU A 95 -5.29 8.70 2.12
C LEU A 95 -6.26 9.74 2.68
N ILE A 96 -5.82 10.98 2.91
CA ILE A 96 -6.66 12.04 3.50
C ILE A 96 -7.80 12.41 2.55
N GLU A 97 -7.51 12.56 1.26
CA GLU A 97 -8.48 12.87 0.21
C GLU A 97 -9.37 11.66 -0.12
N THR A 98 -10.49 11.54 0.59
CA THR A 98 -11.40 10.38 0.53
C THR A 98 -11.94 10.10 -0.87
N LYS A 99 -12.19 11.13 -1.69
CA LYS A 99 -12.69 10.99 -3.07
C LYS A 99 -11.75 10.22 -4.01
N TYR A 100 -10.47 10.09 -3.64
CA TYR A 100 -9.45 9.38 -4.42
C TYR A 100 -9.03 8.04 -3.81
N ARG A 101 -9.75 7.52 -2.81
CA ARG A 101 -9.47 6.23 -2.18
C ARG A 101 -9.90 5.04 -3.05
N LYS A 102 -9.20 4.88 -4.16
CA LYS A 102 -9.37 3.80 -5.13
C LYS A 102 -8.11 2.94 -5.16
N GLU A 103 -8.27 1.64 -5.41
CA GLU A 103 -7.17 0.68 -5.46
C GLU A 103 -6.05 1.15 -6.40
N ASN A 104 -6.38 1.59 -7.62
CA ASN A 104 -5.43 2.07 -8.61
C ASN A 104 -4.57 3.26 -8.10
N VAL A 105 -5.17 4.22 -7.39
CA VAL A 105 -4.45 5.32 -6.75
C VAL A 105 -3.50 4.78 -5.67
N TYR A 106 -3.95 3.84 -4.84
CA TYR A 106 -3.11 3.22 -3.83
C TYR A 106 -1.94 2.41 -4.41
N LEU A 107 -2.14 1.68 -5.50
CA LEU A 107 -1.07 0.96 -6.20
C LEU A 107 0.01 1.92 -6.73
N PHE A 108 -0.39 3.07 -7.25
CA PHE A 108 0.55 4.12 -7.65
C PHE A 108 1.31 4.66 -6.43
N LEU A 109 0.59 5.02 -5.37
CA LEU A 109 1.15 5.58 -4.14
C LEU A 109 2.13 4.61 -3.47
N ILE A 110 1.83 3.30 -3.43
CA ILE A 110 2.76 2.27 -2.95
C ILE A 110 4.06 2.31 -3.75
N THR A 111 3.98 2.43 -5.07
CA THR A 111 5.16 2.52 -5.95
C THR A 111 5.98 3.77 -5.65
N ALA A 112 5.32 4.92 -5.50
CA ALA A 112 5.98 6.19 -5.17
C ALA A 112 6.61 6.18 -3.76
N LEU A 113 5.93 5.57 -2.77
CA LEU A 113 6.45 5.36 -1.42
C LEU A 113 7.71 4.48 -1.45
N LYS A 114 7.66 3.34 -2.13
CA LYS A 114 8.83 2.45 -2.30
C LYS A 114 10.02 3.20 -2.91
N ALA A 115 9.79 3.98 -3.96
CA ALA A 115 10.85 4.75 -4.62
C ALA A 115 11.41 5.89 -3.77
N SER A 116 10.57 6.52 -2.94
CA SER A 116 10.98 7.64 -2.08
C SER A 116 11.71 7.13 -0.83
N LEU A 117 11.19 6.10 -0.18
CA LEU A 117 11.71 5.57 1.08
C LEU A 117 12.96 4.70 0.89
N SER A 118 13.12 4.01 -0.24
CA SER A 118 14.33 3.23 -0.51
C SER A 118 15.63 4.06 -0.57
N LYS A 119 15.52 5.38 -0.73
CA LYS A 119 16.66 6.31 -0.64
C LYS A 119 17.14 6.52 0.80
N SER A 120 16.22 6.40 1.77
CA SER A 120 16.46 6.70 3.18
C SER A 120 16.53 5.45 4.06
N TYR A 121 15.98 4.34 3.59
CA TYR A 121 15.90 3.08 4.32
C TYR A 121 16.48 1.95 3.46
N LYS A 122 17.44 1.22 4.04
CA LYS A 122 17.89 -0.07 3.53
C LYS A 122 16.96 -1.17 4.03
N TRP A 123 17.06 -2.35 3.43
CA TRP A 123 16.21 -3.50 3.76
C TRP A 123 16.26 -3.91 5.25
N THR A 124 17.37 -3.65 5.94
CA THR A 124 17.54 -3.93 7.38
C THR A 124 16.95 -2.85 8.29
N ASP A 125 16.54 -1.71 7.73
CA ASP A 125 16.11 -0.57 8.52
C ASP A 125 14.63 -0.69 8.86
N SER A 126 14.28 -0.36 10.10
CA SER A 126 12.89 -0.26 10.52
C SER A 126 12.35 1.14 10.29
N ILE A 127 11.09 1.22 9.88
CA ILE A 127 10.33 2.46 9.81
C ILE A 127 9.32 2.49 10.95
N SER A 128 9.52 3.42 11.89
CA SER A 128 8.61 3.64 13.00
C SER A 128 7.60 4.74 12.68
N TYR A 129 6.52 4.79 13.46
CA TYR A 129 5.55 5.89 13.41
C TYR A 129 6.22 7.25 13.53
N ARG A 130 7.19 7.40 14.44
CA ARG A 130 7.92 8.66 14.65
C ARG A 130 8.82 9.02 13.45
N ALA A 131 9.40 8.02 12.80
CA ALA A 131 10.28 8.25 11.66
C ALA A 131 9.48 8.71 10.43
N ILE A 132 8.37 8.02 10.12
CA ILE A 132 7.56 8.32 8.94
C ILE A 132 6.94 9.72 8.94
N GLN A 133 6.71 10.32 10.12
CA GLN A 133 6.25 11.72 10.23
C GLN A 133 7.17 12.73 9.54
N LYS A 134 8.46 12.40 9.36
CA LYS A 134 9.47 13.28 8.77
C LYS A 134 9.79 12.93 7.32
N ASN A 135 9.29 11.80 6.83
CA ASN A 135 9.58 11.33 5.49
C ASN A 135 8.70 12.04 4.46
N THR A 136 9.21 12.06 3.25
CA THR A 136 8.55 12.68 2.10
C THR A 136 8.31 11.66 0.99
N ILE A 137 7.38 12.01 0.11
CA ILE A 137 7.01 11.24 -1.08
C ILE A 137 7.04 12.18 -2.30
N LEU A 138 7.57 11.68 -3.41
CA LEU A 138 7.55 12.40 -4.68
C LEU A 138 6.33 11.97 -5.51
N LEU A 139 5.50 12.91 -5.93
CA LEU A 139 4.25 12.64 -6.64
C LEU A 139 4.05 13.59 -7.84
N PRO A 140 3.31 13.18 -8.88
CA PRO A 140 2.82 14.08 -9.91
C PRO A 140 1.95 15.18 -9.30
N SER A 141 2.07 16.39 -9.82
CA SER A 141 1.48 17.59 -9.21
C SER A 141 0.88 18.53 -10.24
N TYR A 142 -0.20 19.18 -9.86
CA TYR A 142 -0.69 20.37 -10.57
C TYR A 142 0.19 21.59 -10.25
N PRO A 143 0.15 22.65 -11.09
CA PRO A 143 0.89 23.89 -10.82
C PRO A 143 0.55 24.58 -9.50
N ASP A 144 -0.63 24.31 -8.95
CA ASP A 144 -1.07 24.83 -7.63
C ASP A 144 -0.44 24.07 -6.44
N GLY A 145 0.40 23.08 -6.72
CA GLY A 145 1.08 22.28 -5.71
C GLY A 145 0.25 21.11 -5.19
N THR A 146 -0.96 20.87 -5.68
CA THR A 146 -1.77 19.72 -5.25
C THR A 146 -1.38 18.43 -5.99
N PRO A 147 -1.43 17.24 -5.34
CA PRO A 147 -1.13 15.99 -6.02
C PRO A 147 -2.16 15.66 -7.12
N ASP A 148 -1.67 15.21 -8.28
CA ASP A 148 -2.53 14.82 -9.40
C ASP A 148 -2.98 13.36 -9.27
N TYR A 149 -3.92 13.11 -8.37
CA TYR A 149 -4.49 11.77 -8.15
C TYR A 149 -5.21 11.20 -9.39
N ASN A 150 -5.78 12.07 -10.24
CA ASN A 150 -6.44 11.65 -11.48
C ASN A 150 -5.42 11.08 -12.48
N PHE A 151 -4.23 11.67 -12.55
CA PHE A 151 -3.13 11.10 -13.32
C PHE A 151 -2.72 9.73 -12.75
N MET A 152 -2.56 9.61 -11.42
CA MET A 152 -2.15 8.36 -10.77
C MET A 152 -3.12 7.21 -11.10
N GLU A 153 -4.43 7.45 -10.96
CA GLU A 153 -5.48 6.51 -11.33
C GLU A 153 -5.40 6.11 -12.81
N LYS A 154 -5.45 7.09 -13.72
CA LYS A 154 -5.44 6.82 -15.18
C LYS A 154 -4.16 6.12 -15.63
N PHE A 155 -3.04 6.37 -14.96
CA PHE A 155 -1.77 5.71 -15.26
C PHE A 155 -1.85 4.22 -14.97
N ILE A 156 -2.33 3.85 -13.77
CA ILE A 156 -2.47 2.44 -13.38
C ILE A 156 -3.55 1.75 -14.22
N ASP A 157 -4.67 2.40 -14.52
CA ASP A 157 -5.72 1.82 -15.39
C ASP A 157 -5.18 1.44 -16.78
N LYS A 158 -4.45 2.37 -17.42
CA LYS A 158 -3.81 2.12 -18.72
C LYS A 158 -2.79 1.00 -18.65
N LEU A 159 -2.01 0.95 -17.57
CA LEU A 159 -1.03 -0.11 -17.34
C LEU A 159 -1.71 -1.48 -17.19
N SER A 160 -2.79 -1.55 -16.42
CA SER A 160 -3.57 -2.78 -16.21
C SER A 160 -4.20 -3.30 -17.49
N VAL A 161 -4.79 -2.41 -18.31
CA VAL A 161 -5.33 -2.78 -19.64
C VAL A 161 -4.23 -3.31 -20.55
N HIS A 162 -3.07 -2.65 -20.55
CA HIS A 162 -1.92 -3.08 -21.35
C HIS A 162 -1.45 -4.49 -20.93
N VAL A 163 -1.27 -4.73 -19.63
CA VAL A 163 -0.85 -6.05 -19.10
C VAL A 163 -1.89 -7.12 -19.42
N LYS A 164 -3.18 -6.84 -19.25
CA LYS A 164 -4.27 -7.76 -19.58
C LYS A 164 -4.24 -8.18 -21.05
N ASN A 165 -4.09 -7.22 -21.97
CA ASN A 165 -3.98 -7.53 -23.40
C ASN A 165 -2.77 -8.43 -23.73
N HIS A 166 -1.67 -8.32 -22.99
CA HIS A 166 -0.52 -9.21 -23.15
C HIS A 166 -0.82 -10.63 -22.64
N LEU A 167 -1.51 -10.76 -21.50
CA LEU A 167 -1.93 -12.06 -20.95
C LEU A 167 -2.94 -12.76 -21.87
N ASP A 168 -3.89 -12.01 -22.44
CA ASP A 168 -4.88 -12.56 -23.37
C ASP A 168 -4.20 -13.12 -24.63
N LYS A 169 -3.21 -12.40 -25.17
CA LYS A 169 -2.39 -12.88 -26.29
C LYS A 169 -1.62 -14.15 -25.94
N LEU A 170 -0.98 -14.21 -24.78
CA LEU A 170 -0.25 -15.41 -24.35
C LEU A 170 -1.19 -16.62 -24.16
N SER A 171 -2.36 -16.40 -23.57
CA SER A 171 -3.36 -17.45 -23.35
C SER A 171 -3.88 -18.02 -24.66
N SER A 172 -4.05 -17.18 -25.70
CA SER A 172 -4.47 -17.63 -27.03
C SER A 172 -3.45 -18.53 -27.74
N ILE A 173 -2.16 -18.42 -27.41
CA ILE A 173 -1.09 -19.25 -27.98
C ILE A 173 -1.02 -20.62 -27.28
N ILE A 174 -1.23 -20.65 -25.96
CA ILE A 174 -1.18 -21.88 -25.14
C ILE A 174 -2.43 -22.74 -25.33
N SER A 175 -3.55 -22.15 -25.77
CA SER A 175 -4.82 -22.85 -26.00
C SER A 175 -4.92 -23.50 -27.41
N LEU A 176 -3.83 -23.52 -28.18
CA LEU A 176 -3.67 -24.19 -29.47
C LEU A 176 -2.73 -25.40 -29.32
#